data_AF-A0A1E3VYP9-F1
#
_entry.id   AF-A0A1E3VYP9-F1
#
_cell.length_a   1.000
_cell.length_b   1.000
_cell.length_c   1.000
_cell.angle_alpha   90.00
_cell.angle_beta   90.00
_cell.angle_gamma   90.00
#
_symmetry.space_group_name_H-M   'P 1'
#
loop_
_entity.id
_entity.type
_entity.pdbx_description
1 polymer ?
#
loop_
_entity_poly.entity_id
_entity_poly.type
_entity_poly.pdbx_seq_one_letter_code
_entity_poly.pdbx_strand_id
1 'polypeptide(L)'
;MSDQDKKTADGLKAALGFEKPSLPKRFYKDVTVSDEDGHAAILLDGRPVRTPGKAHLAVPNAALAEAIADEWRAQGEEIDPHTMPLTKLANSAIDGVEGQEAAVVDDIVAHAGSDLLCYRASGPEGLLALQTQHWDPVLAWAADALGAPLSLAEGIVHVTQPEASLAALRGQIEALNAHALAALHVMTTLTGSALLPLAVARGELSPEAAWEAAHVDEDWQIGQWGEDAEARQRRQNRKRDFEAAARMLALS
;
A
#
# COMPACT_ATOMS: atom_id res chain seq x y z
N MET A 1 14.02 29.16 -32.38
CA MET A 1 14.97 28.10 -32.01
C MET A 1 15.42 27.45 -33.30
N SER A 2 16.70 27.51 -33.62
CA SER A 2 17.22 26.95 -34.87
C SER A 2 17.21 25.42 -34.81
N ASP A 3 17.22 24.76 -35.96
CA ASP A 3 17.26 23.29 -36.06
C ASP A 3 18.53 22.69 -35.42
N GLN A 4 19.59 23.49 -35.27
CA GLN A 4 20.81 23.15 -34.53
C GLN A 4 20.63 23.19 -33.02
N ASP A 5 19.80 24.10 -32.50
CA ASP A 5 19.51 24.18 -31.05
C ASP A 5 18.67 22.99 -30.58
N LYS A 6 17.78 22.50 -31.45
CA LYS A 6 16.94 21.32 -31.19
C LYS A 6 17.77 20.03 -31.15
N LYS A 7 18.67 19.83 -32.11
CA LYS A 7 19.59 18.68 -32.14
C LYS A 7 20.55 18.64 -30.97
N THR A 8 21.04 19.81 -30.52
CA THR A 8 21.94 19.90 -29.35
C THR A 8 21.20 19.59 -28.05
N ALA A 9 19.95 20.05 -27.91
CA ALA A 9 19.10 19.74 -26.75
C ALA A 9 18.70 18.26 -26.71
N ASP A 10 18.39 17.65 -27.85
CA ASP A 10 18.03 16.21 -27.92
C ASP A 10 19.26 15.31 -27.68
N GLY A 11 20.45 15.70 -28.15
CA GLY A 11 21.70 15.00 -27.85
C GLY A 11 22.08 15.05 -26.36
N LEU A 12 21.77 16.16 -25.68
CA LEU A 12 22.02 16.30 -24.24
C LEU A 12 21.04 15.46 -23.40
N LYS A 13 19.78 15.32 -23.83
CA LYS A 13 18.78 14.45 -23.16
C LYS A 13 19.14 12.97 -23.26
N ALA A 14 19.68 12.53 -24.40
CA ALA A 14 20.17 11.17 -24.59
C ALA A 14 21.43 10.88 -23.75
N ALA A 15 22.35 11.83 -23.64
CA ALA A 15 23.57 11.70 -22.84
C ALA A 15 23.31 11.69 -21.31
N LEU A 16 22.16 12.23 -20.87
CA LEU A 16 21.74 12.29 -19.46
C LEU A 16 20.77 11.16 -19.07
N GLY A 17 20.49 10.19 -19.94
CA GLY A 17 19.69 9.01 -19.60
C GLY A 17 18.20 9.29 -19.32
N PHE A 18 17.64 10.37 -19.86
CA PHE A 18 16.21 10.71 -19.73
C PHE A 18 15.31 9.97 -20.74
N GLU A 19 15.74 8.83 -21.28
CA GLU A 19 14.84 8.01 -22.09
C GLU A 19 13.81 7.35 -21.17
N LYS A 20 12.53 7.73 -21.34
CA LYS A 20 11.42 7.01 -20.73
C LYS A 20 11.58 5.53 -21.11
N PRO A 21 11.54 4.59 -20.14
CA PRO A 21 11.58 3.17 -20.45
C PRO A 21 10.51 2.85 -21.50
N SER A 22 10.89 2.20 -22.60
CA SER A 22 9.92 1.77 -23.61
C SER A 22 9.00 0.73 -23.00
N LEU A 23 7.71 1.05 -22.90
CA LEU A 23 6.71 0.13 -22.38
C LEU A 23 6.47 -1.01 -23.38
N PRO A 24 6.24 -2.24 -22.91
CA PRO A 24 5.97 -3.36 -23.80
C PRO A 24 4.59 -3.18 -24.47
N LYS A 25 4.51 -3.50 -25.76
CA LYS A 25 3.24 -3.47 -26.49
C LYS A 25 2.28 -4.51 -25.96
N ARG A 26 0.99 -4.17 -25.88
CA ARG A 26 -0.09 -5.11 -25.59
C ARG A 26 -0.10 -6.21 -26.67
N PHE A 27 0.04 -7.46 -26.22
CA PHE A 27 0.17 -8.63 -27.10
C PHE A 27 -1.05 -9.56 -27.07
N TYR A 28 -2.10 -9.19 -26.35
CA TYR A 28 -3.31 -9.98 -26.13
C TYR A 28 -4.57 -9.20 -26.48
N LYS A 29 -5.65 -9.92 -26.83
CA LYS A 29 -6.97 -9.34 -27.12
C LYS A 29 -7.93 -9.52 -25.96
N ASP A 30 -8.10 -10.76 -25.51
CA ASP A 30 -9.08 -11.14 -24.51
C ASP A 30 -8.43 -11.39 -23.15
N VAL A 31 -9.12 -10.97 -22.08
CA VAL A 31 -8.73 -11.21 -20.69
C VAL A 31 -9.88 -11.87 -19.95
N THR A 32 -9.65 -13.08 -19.45
CA THR A 32 -10.64 -13.89 -18.74
C THR A 32 -10.09 -14.37 -17.42
N VAL A 33 -10.97 -14.73 -16.49
CA VAL A 33 -10.61 -15.38 -15.23
C VAL A 33 -10.99 -16.85 -15.32
N SER A 34 -10.09 -17.74 -14.91
CA SER A 34 -10.42 -19.14 -14.62
C SER A 34 -10.59 -19.33 -13.12
N ASP A 35 -11.49 -20.22 -12.73
CA ASP A 35 -11.68 -20.67 -11.36
C ASP A 35 -11.33 -22.16 -11.31
N GLU A 36 -10.17 -22.48 -10.75
CA GLU A 36 -9.64 -23.84 -10.67
C GLU A 36 -9.18 -24.13 -9.23
N ASP A 37 -9.72 -25.21 -8.65
CA ASP A 37 -9.28 -25.77 -7.36
C ASP A 37 -9.20 -24.76 -6.19
N GLY A 38 -10.12 -23.78 -6.15
CA GLY A 38 -10.17 -22.79 -5.07
C GLY A 38 -9.20 -21.62 -5.24
N HIS A 39 -8.56 -21.50 -6.41
CA HIS A 39 -7.78 -20.34 -6.82
C HIS A 39 -8.29 -19.82 -8.17
N ALA A 40 -8.20 -18.51 -8.36
CA ALA A 40 -8.62 -17.87 -9.59
C ALA A 40 -7.43 -17.26 -10.32
N ALA A 41 -7.24 -17.62 -11.60
CA ALA A 41 -6.11 -17.18 -12.40
C ALA A 41 -6.54 -16.23 -13.52
N ILE A 42 -5.66 -15.28 -13.85
CA ILE A 42 -5.87 -14.35 -14.95
C ILE A 42 -5.31 -14.99 -16.23
N LEU A 43 -6.13 -15.03 -17.27
CA LEU A 43 -5.79 -15.57 -18.57
C LEU A 43 -5.77 -14.47 -19.64
N LEU A 44 -4.71 -14.42 -20.45
CA LEU A 44 -4.59 -13.57 -21.64
C LEU A 44 -4.69 -14.46 -22.87
N ASP A 45 -5.71 -14.25 -23.71
CA ASP A 45 -6.03 -15.11 -24.85
C ASP A 45 -6.05 -16.62 -24.46
N GLY A 46 -6.59 -16.92 -23.27
CA GLY A 46 -6.68 -18.27 -22.71
C GLY A 46 -5.39 -18.82 -22.10
N ARG A 47 -4.31 -18.03 -22.00
CA ARG A 47 -3.03 -18.44 -21.38
C ARG A 47 -2.84 -17.80 -20.02
N PRO A 48 -2.44 -18.55 -18.97
CA PRO A 48 -2.25 -17.98 -17.65
C PRO A 48 -1.13 -16.94 -17.63
N VAL A 49 -1.40 -15.82 -16.98
CA VAL A 49 -0.40 -14.80 -16.66
C VAL A 49 0.60 -15.39 -15.68
N ARG A 50 1.87 -14.99 -15.82
CA ARG A 50 2.93 -15.38 -14.89
C ARG A 50 3.47 -14.19 -14.13
N THR A 51 3.83 -14.45 -12.89
CA THR A 51 4.58 -13.52 -12.05
C THR A 51 6.01 -13.36 -12.60
N PRO A 52 6.75 -12.30 -12.23
CA PRO A 52 8.19 -12.19 -12.51
C PRO A 52 8.99 -13.40 -12.04
N GLY A 53 8.61 -14.01 -10.91
CA GLY A 53 9.13 -15.28 -10.37
C GLY A 53 8.76 -16.53 -11.18
N LYS A 54 7.98 -16.38 -12.26
CA LYS A 54 7.49 -17.41 -13.19
C LYS A 54 6.41 -18.34 -12.60
N ALA A 55 5.87 -18.03 -11.43
CA ALA A 55 4.68 -18.67 -10.89
C ALA A 55 3.45 -18.26 -11.71
N HIS A 56 2.34 -19.00 -11.60
CA HIS A 56 1.07 -18.54 -12.16
C HIS A 56 0.52 -17.42 -11.30
N LEU A 57 0.03 -16.35 -11.93
CA LEU A 57 -0.69 -15.28 -11.25
C LEU A 57 -2.10 -15.78 -10.91
N ALA A 58 -2.19 -16.52 -9.80
CA ALA A 58 -3.41 -17.09 -9.25
C ALA A 58 -3.64 -16.54 -7.85
N VAL A 59 -4.86 -16.11 -7.57
CA VAL A 59 -5.25 -15.43 -6.32
C VAL A 59 -6.34 -16.22 -5.59
N PRO A 60 -6.63 -15.94 -4.30
CA PRO A 60 -7.48 -16.80 -3.47
C PRO A 60 -8.95 -16.91 -3.89
N ASN A 61 -9.46 -15.98 -4.72
CA ASN A 61 -10.86 -15.98 -5.13
C ASN A 61 -11.09 -15.22 -6.45
N ALA A 62 -12.25 -15.49 -7.06
CA ALA A 62 -12.64 -14.89 -8.34
C ALA A 62 -12.81 -13.36 -8.28
N ALA A 63 -13.21 -12.79 -7.14
CA ALA A 63 -13.44 -11.35 -7.03
C ALA A 63 -12.12 -10.55 -7.12
N LEU A 64 -11.07 -11.02 -6.45
CA LEU A 64 -9.73 -10.45 -6.58
C LEU A 64 -9.16 -10.68 -7.99
N ALA A 65 -9.36 -11.87 -8.57
CA ALA A 65 -8.88 -12.17 -9.92
C ALA A 65 -9.54 -11.27 -10.97
N GLU A 66 -10.84 -11.00 -10.84
CA GLU A 66 -11.57 -10.12 -11.76
C GLU A 66 -11.10 -8.67 -11.61
N ALA A 67 -10.85 -8.20 -10.38
CA ALA A 67 -10.29 -6.87 -10.16
C ALA A 67 -8.90 -6.70 -10.79
N ILE A 68 -8.06 -7.74 -10.74
CA ILE A 68 -6.76 -7.75 -11.43
C ILE A 68 -6.96 -7.82 -12.95
N ALA A 69 -7.86 -8.67 -13.44
CA ALA A 69 -8.18 -8.79 -14.85
C ALA A 69 -8.64 -7.47 -15.46
N ASP A 70 -9.39 -6.65 -14.71
CA ASP A 70 -9.78 -5.31 -15.13
C ASP A 70 -8.59 -4.38 -15.41
N GLU A 71 -7.49 -4.47 -14.64
CA GLU A 71 -6.26 -3.72 -14.92
C GLU A 71 -5.64 -4.13 -16.27
N TRP A 72 -5.63 -5.43 -16.57
CA TRP A 72 -5.17 -5.95 -17.86
C TRP A 72 -6.09 -5.52 -19.01
N ARG A 73 -7.41 -5.56 -18.82
CA ARG A 73 -8.37 -5.11 -19.84
C ARG A 73 -8.21 -3.64 -20.17
N ALA A 74 -7.92 -2.81 -19.15
CA ALA A 74 -7.77 -1.37 -19.27
C ALA A 74 -6.49 -0.91 -20.00
N GLN A 75 -5.53 -1.81 -20.27
CA GLN A 75 -4.29 -1.45 -20.97
C GLN A 75 -4.54 -1.01 -22.41
N GLY A 76 -3.84 0.04 -22.85
CA GLY A 76 -3.94 0.58 -24.21
C GLY A 76 -3.09 -0.20 -25.22
N GLU A 77 -2.41 0.52 -26.12
CA GLU A 77 -1.44 -0.06 -27.07
C GLU A 77 -0.19 -0.60 -26.36
N GLU A 78 0.13 -0.03 -25.21
CA GLU A 78 1.26 -0.39 -24.36
C GLU A 78 0.74 -0.79 -22.97
N ILE A 79 1.45 -1.73 -22.34
CA ILE A 79 1.20 -2.16 -20.96
C ILE A 79 1.98 -1.23 -20.05
N ASP A 80 1.27 -0.46 -19.23
CA ASP A 80 1.83 0.46 -18.25
C ASP A 80 1.66 -0.10 -16.81
N PRO A 81 2.74 -0.64 -16.20
CA PRO A 81 2.70 -1.17 -14.84
C PRO A 81 2.27 -0.14 -13.79
N HIS A 82 2.40 1.17 -14.06
CA HIS A 82 1.95 2.23 -13.16
C HIS A 82 0.43 2.26 -12.98
N THR A 83 -0.30 1.70 -13.94
CA THR A 83 -1.76 1.57 -13.93
C THR A 83 -2.24 0.21 -13.45
N MET A 84 -1.32 -0.66 -13.01
CA MET A 84 -1.60 -2.05 -12.62
C MET A 84 -1.16 -2.37 -11.16
N PRO A 85 -1.56 -1.56 -10.17
CA PRO A 85 -1.09 -1.73 -8.79
C PRO A 85 -1.56 -3.04 -8.14
N LEU A 86 -2.76 -3.57 -8.44
CA LEU A 86 -3.21 -4.86 -7.92
C LEU A 86 -2.39 -6.00 -8.50
N THR A 87 -2.08 -5.96 -9.80
CA THR A 87 -1.21 -6.93 -10.45
C THR A 87 0.18 -6.93 -9.81
N LYS A 88 0.75 -5.74 -9.58
CA LYS A 88 2.04 -5.60 -8.89
C LYS A 88 2.00 -6.19 -7.48
N LEU A 89 0.94 -5.90 -6.73
CA LEU A 89 0.79 -6.38 -5.36
C LEU A 89 0.59 -7.90 -5.30
N ALA A 90 -0.19 -8.48 -6.22
CA ALA A 90 -0.41 -9.91 -6.29
C ALA A 90 0.88 -10.66 -6.67
N ASN A 91 1.69 -10.10 -7.58
CA ASN A 91 3.03 -10.63 -7.85
C ASN A 91 3.90 -10.61 -6.59
N SER A 92 3.88 -9.52 -5.80
CA SER A 92 4.63 -9.45 -4.54
C SER A 92 4.13 -10.44 -3.49
N ALA A 93 2.82 -10.68 -3.42
CA ALA A 93 2.26 -11.70 -2.54
C ALA A 93 2.80 -13.09 -2.89
N ILE A 94 2.71 -13.48 -4.16
CA ILE A 94 3.10 -14.82 -4.64
C ILE A 94 4.63 -15.01 -4.60
N ASP A 95 5.39 -14.06 -5.14
CA ASP A 95 6.85 -14.23 -5.27
C ASP A 95 7.62 -13.86 -3.99
N GLY A 96 7.02 -13.05 -3.11
CA GLY A 96 7.70 -12.41 -1.98
C GLY A 96 7.16 -12.75 -0.60
N VAL A 97 5.85 -13.03 -0.46
CA VAL A 97 5.20 -13.27 0.84
C VAL A 97 4.89 -14.74 1.06
N GLU A 98 4.42 -15.46 0.03
CA GLU A 98 4.14 -16.90 0.14
C GLU A 98 5.39 -17.68 0.58
N GLY A 99 5.25 -18.43 1.67
CA GLY A 99 6.34 -19.16 2.32
C GLY A 99 7.27 -18.30 3.19
N GLN A 100 7.03 -16.99 3.28
CA GLN A 100 7.76 -16.02 4.12
C GLN A 100 6.82 -15.21 5.02
N GLU A 101 5.60 -15.70 5.27
CA GLU A 101 4.54 -14.99 5.98
C GLU A 101 5.00 -14.53 7.36
N ALA A 102 5.67 -15.41 8.11
CA ALA A 102 6.17 -15.10 9.45
C ALA A 102 7.11 -13.88 9.47
N ALA A 103 7.98 -13.74 8.47
CA ALA A 103 8.89 -12.60 8.38
C ALA A 103 8.14 -11.29 8.07
N VAL A 104 7.09 -11.36 7.25
CA VAL A 104 6.24 -10.20 6.95
C VAL A 104 5.42 -9.81 8.18
N VAL A 105 4.87 -10.78 8.92
CA VAL A 105 4.21 -10.53 10.21
C VAL A 105 5.17 -9.85 11.18
N ASP A 106 6.41 -10.36 11.30
CA ASP A 106 7.42 -9.76 12.19
C ASP A 106 7.70 -8.30 11.86
N ASP A 107 7.80 -7.96 10.57
CA ASP A 107 8.04 -6.57 10.14
C ASP A 107 6.84 -5.65 10.42
N ILE A 108 5.60 -6.14 10.23
CA ILE A 108 4.39 -5.37 10.57
C ILE A 108 4.27 -5.17 12.09
N VAL A 109 4.56 -6.19 12.88
CA VAL A 109 4.54 -6.10 14.36
C VAL A 109 5.67 -5.19 14.86
N ALA A 110 6.82 -5.16 14.18
CA ALA A 110 7.89 -4.20 14.48
C ALA A 110 7.41 -2.75 14.28
N HIS A 111 6.65 -2.47 13.21
CA HIS A 111 6.00 -1.17 13.02
C HIS A 111 5.03 -0.85 14.16
N ALA A 112 4.24 -1.82 14.64
CA ALA A 112 3.37 -1.60 15.79
C ALA A 112 4.13 -1.22 17.08
N GLY A 113 5.36 -1.71 17.24
CA GLY A 113 6.26 -1.35 18.35
C GLY A 113 6.69 0.13 18.34
N SER A 114 6.62 0.78 17.18
CA SER A 114 6.91 2.20 16.97
C SER A 114 5.84 2.88 16.13
N ASP A 115 4.57 2.54 16.36
CA ASP A 115 3.46 2.97 15.51
C ASP A 115 3.30 4.49 15.51
N LEU A 116 3.07 5.10 14.33
CA LEU A 116 2.83 6.53 14.16
C LEU A 116 1.86 7.09 15.22
N LEU A 117 0.77 6.39 15.51
CA LEU A 117 -0.30 6.90 16.36
C LEU A 117 0.13 7.07 17.83
N CYS A 118 1.21 6.39 18.22
CA CYS A 118 1.76 6.43 19.56
C CYS A 118 2.66 7.64 19.81
N TYR A 119 3.10 8.38 18.78
CA TYR A 119 4.04 9.50 18.94
C TYR A 119 3.36 10.83 18.67
N ARG A 120 3.05 11.57 19.74
CA ARG A 120 2.33 12.84 19.67
C ARG A 120 3.26 14.04 19.55
N ALA A 121 2.82 15.03 18.79
CA ALA A 121 3.48 16.33 18.72
C ALA A 121 3.32 17.06 20.07
N SER A 122 4.38 17.75 20.51
CA SER A 122 4.34 18.62 21.70
C SER A 122 3.69 19.99 21.44
N GLY A 123 3.32 20.26 20.19
CA GLY A 123 2.66 21.48 19.75
C GLY A 123 2.87 21.75 18.26
N PRO A 124 2.14 22.70 17.65
CA PRO A 124 1.15 23.61 18.28
C PRO A 124 -0.18 22.91 18.67
N GLU A 125 -0.97 23.55 19.53
CA GLU A 125 -2.25 23.00 20.06
C GLU A 125 -3.21 22.55 18.94
N GLY A 126 -3.27 23.27 17.82
CA GLY A 126 -4.08 22.89 16.67
C GLY A 126 -3.67 21.55 16.04
N LEU A 127 -2.36 21.26 15.98
CA LEU A 127 -1.87 19.99 15.47
C LEU A 127 -2.20 18.85 16.45
N LEU A 128 -2.01 19.09 17.75
CA LEU A 128 -2.36 18.10 18.77
C LEU A 128 -3.86 17.76 18.74
N ALA A 129 -4.73 18.78 18.57
CA ALA A 129 -6.17 18.57 18.46
C ALA A 129 -6.54 17.69 17.26
N LEU A 130 -5.89 17.87 16.10
CA LEU A 130 -6.09 17.03 14.92
C LEU A 130 -5.57 15.61 15.15
N GLN A 131 -4.37 15.45 15.72
CA GLN A 131 -3.85 14.12 16.06
C GLN A 131 -4.80 13.39 17.01
N THR A 132 -5.28 14.06 18.07
CA THR A 132 -6.29 13.51 18.98
C THR A 132 -7.57 13.09 18.26
N GLN A 133 -8.10 13.96 17.40
CA GLN A 133 -9.33 13.69 16.66
C GLN A 133 -9.21 12.45 15.77
N HIS A 134 -8.09 12.27 15.08
CA HIS A 134 -7.91 11.19 14.11
C HIS A 134 -7.34 9.90 14.72
N TRP A 135 -6.50 9.98 15.75
CA TRP A 135 -5.72 8.84 16.24
C TRP A 135 -6.31 8.20 17.50
N ASP A 136 -6.90 8.98 18.41
CA ASP A 136 -7.46 8.44 19.66
C ASP A 136 -8.56 7.39 19.42
N PRO A 137 -9.48 7.56 18.44
CA PRO A 137 -10.48 6.53 18.16
C PRO A 137 -9.87 5.18 17.77
N VAL A 138 -8.80 5.20 16.98
CA VAL A 138 -8.11 3.98 16.51
C VAL A 138 -7.38 3.30 17.67
N LEU A 139 -6.73 4.07 18.54
CA LEU A 139 -6.06 3.53 19.74
C LEU A 139 -7.05 2.97 20.75
N ALA A 140 -8.18 3.65 20.96
CA ALA A 140 -9.27 3.15 21.81
C ALA A 140 -9.83 1.84 21.26
N TRP A 141 -10.10 1.78 19.95
CA TRP A 141 -10.52 0.55 19.29
C TRP A 141 -9.49 -0.58 19.45
N ALA A 142 -8.19 -0.31 19.27
CA ALA A 142 -7.16 -1.32 19.46
C ALA A 142 -7.14 -1.87 20.90
N ALA A 143 -7.32 -1.00 21.90
CA ALA A 143 -7.42 -1.40 23.30
C ALA A 143 -8.67 -2.25 23.56
N ASP A 144 -9.84 -1.78 23.12
CA ASP A 144 -11.13 -2.35 23.49
C ASP A 144 -11.47 -3.62 22.68
N ALA A 145 -11.25 -3.57 21.36
CA ALA A 145 -11.65 -4.64 20.45
C ALA A 145 -10.57 -5.71 20.27
N LEU A 146 -9.28 -5.32 20.32
CA LEU A 146 -8.16 -6.25 20.10
C LEU A 146 -7.44 -6.64 21.39
N GLY A 147 -7.76 -5.99 22.52
CA GLY A 147 -7.02 -6.19 23.77
C GLY A 147 -5.57 -5.71 23.68
N ALA A 148 -5.30 -4.70 22.83
CA ALA A 148 -3.97 -4.19 22.55
C ALA A 148 -3.83 -2.71 22.96
N PRO A 149 -3.91 -2.37 24.26
CA PRO A 149 -3.65 -1.01 24.72
C PRO A 149 -2.19 -0.63 24.48
N LEU A 150 -1.96 0.51 23.84
CA LEU A 150 -0.61 1.00 23.51
C LEU A 150 -0.26 2.23 24.33
N SER A 151 1.03 2.39 24.59
CA SER A 151 1.59 3.51 25.34
C SER A 151 1.86 4.68 24.39
N LEU A 152 1.40 5.86 24.79
CA LEU A 152 1.69 7.11 24.08
C LEU A 152 3.03 7.70 24.54
N ALA A 153 3.75 8.29 23.59
CA ALA A 153 4.94 9.09 23.80
C ALA A 153 4.72 10.52 23.30
N GLU A 154 5.38 11.47 23.95
CA GLU A 154 5.43 12.86 23.51
C GLU A 154 6.85 13.18 22.99
N GLY A 155 6.93 13.79 21.81
CA GLY A 155 8.20 14.18 21.20
C GLY A 155 9.05 12.99 20.76
N ILE A 156 10.37 13.05 20.99
CA ILE A 156 11.35 12.10 20.44
C ILE A 156 11.69 10.92 21.37
N VAL A 157 11.01 10.81 22.52
CA VAL A 157 11.32 9.78 23.51
C VAL A 157 10.63 8.48 23.09
N HIS A 158 11.42 7.46 22.75
CA HIS A 158 10.89 6.14 22.44
C HIS A 158 10.20 5.53 23.67
N VAL A 159 9.01 4.97 23.45
CA VAL A 159 8.28 4.19 24.46
C VAL A 159 8.18 2.74 24.03
N THR A 160 8.60 1.83 24.91
CA THR A 160 8.44 0.40 24.69
C THR A 160 6.97 0.02 24.85
N GLN A 161 6.40 -0.61 23.82
CA GLN A 161 5.02 -1.06 23.85
C GLN A 161 4.85 -2.31 24.72
N PRO A 162 3.68 -2.50 25.38
CA PRO A 162 3.44 -3.71 26.17
C PRO A 162 3.53 -4.97 25.30
N GLU A 163 4.32 -5.97 25.75
CA GLU A 163 4.50 -7.23 25.00
C GLU A 163 3.17 -7.93 24.72
N ALA A 164 2.22 -7.87 25.67
CA ALA A 164 0.88 -8.43 25.51
C ALA A 164 0.10 -7.77 24.36
N SER A 165 0.25 -6.45 24.18
CA SER A 165 -0.40 -5.72 23.10
C SER A 165 0.18 -6.08 21.74
N LEU A 166 1.52 -6.19 21.65
CA LEU A 166 2.18 -6.65 20.42
C LEU A 166 1.81 -8.09 20.07
N ALA A 167 1.70 -8.96 21.07
CA ALA A 167 1.24 -10.34 20.87
C ALA A 167 -0.23 -10.41 20.41
N ALA A 168 -1.10 -9.56 20.95
CA ALA A 168 -2.50 -9.48 20.53
C ALA A 168 -2.61 -9.02 19.06
N LEU A 169 -1.89 -7.96 18.67
CA LEU A 169 -1.83 -7.49 17.29
C LEU A 169 -1.27 -8.56 16.35
N ARG A 170 -0.18 -9.22 16.74
CA ARG A 170 0.41 -10.35 16.00
C ARG A 170 -0.63 -11.42 15.69
N GLY A 171 -1.40 -11.86 16.70
CA GLY A 171 -2.43 -12.88 16.49
C GLY A 171 -3.51 -12.46 15.48
N GLN A 172 -3.80 -11.16 15.37
CA GLN A 172 -4.73 -10.64 14.35
C GLN A 172 -4.12 -10.69 12.95
N ILE A 173 -2.81 -10.41 12.83
CA ILE A 173 -2.09 -10.34 11.57
C ILE A 173 -1.78 -11.75 11.04
N GLU A 174 -1.39 -12.68 11.90
CA GLU A 174 -1.11 -14.09 11.53
C GLU A 174 -2.32 -14.84 10.96
N ALA A 175 -3.53 -14.34 11.21
CA ALA A 175 -4.76 -14.90 10.65
C ALA A 175 -4.98 -14.54 9.17
N LEU A 176 -4.20 -13.62 8.61
CA LEU A 176 -4.32 -13.17 7.23
C LEU A 176 -3.58 -14.10 6.26
N ASN A 177 -4.14 -14.29 5.07
CA ASN A 177 -3.46 -15.00 3.98
C ASN A 177 -2.35 -14.12 3.36
N ALA A 178 -1.51 -14.71 2.50
CA ALA A 178 -0.36 -14.01 1.90
C ALA A 178 -0.74 -12.74 1.11
N HIS A 179 -1.91 -12.72 0.45
CA HIS A 179 -2.37 -11.57 -0.32
C HIS A 179 -2.82 -10.43 0.61
N ALA A 180 -3.60 -10.76 1.64
CA ALA A 180 -3.98 -9.82 2.69
C ALA A 180 -2.75 -9.30 3.46
N LEU A 181 -1.75 -10.15 3.76
CA LEU A 181 -0.50 -9.74 4.41
C LEU A 181 0.31 -8.79 3.53
N ALA A 182 0.45 -9.07 2.24
CA ALA A 182 1.13 -8.17 1.30
C ALA A 182 0.45 -6.80 1.25
N ALA A 183 -0.88 -6.78 1.18
CA ALA A 183 -1.67 -5.55 1.22
C ALA A 183 -1.49 -4.78 2.54
N LEU A 184 -1.63 -5.48 3.68
CA LEU A 184 -1.47 -4.88 5.01
C LEU A 184 -0.06 -4.30 5.19
N HIS A 185 0.98 -5.01 4.72
CA HIS A 185 2.37 -4.55 4.77
C HIS A 185 2.58 -3.27 3.97
N VAL A 186 2.08 -3.21 2.73
CA VAL A 186 2.17 -1.99 1.90
C VAL A 186 1.46 -0.82 2.57
N MET A 187 0.25 -1.02 3.09
CA MET A 187 -0.46 0.04 3.81
C MET A 187 0.29 0.46 5.09
N THR A 188 0.92 -0.48 5.80
CA THR A 188 1.69 -0.21 7.02
C THR A 188 2.89 0.68 6.72
N THR A 189 3.70 0.30 5.74
CA THR A 189 4.89 1.08 5.35
C THR A 189 4.53 2.45 4.75
N LEU A 190 3.41 2.54 4.01
CA LEU A 190 2.93 3.80 3.46
C LEU A 190 2.35 4.73 4.53
N THR A 191 1.88 4.22 5.66
CA THR A 191 1.29 5.07 6.72
C THR A 191 2.18 5.25 7.93
N GLY A 192 3.21 4.41 8.10
CA GLY A 192 3.99 4.33 9.33
C GLY A 192 3.20 3.74 10.51
N SER A 193 2.05 3.11 10.25
CA SER A 193 1.15 2.57 11.27
C SER A 193 0.70 1.17 10.89
N ALA A 194 0.83 0.21 11.81
CA ALA A 194 0.21 -1.10 11.68
C ALA A 194 -1.27 -1.08 12.13
N LEU A 195 -1.64 -0.12 12.98
CA LEU A 195 -3.01 0.01 13.47
C LEU A 195 -3.99 0.49 12.40
N LEU A 196 -3.61 1.51 11.61
CA LEU A 196 -4.51 2.07 10.59
C LEU A 196 -4.92 1.01 9.54
N PRO A 197 -4.00 0.24 8.95
CA PRO A 197 -4.37 -0.83 8.01
C PRO A 197 -5.16 -1.95 8.69
N LEU A 198 -4.85 -2.29 9.95
CA LEU A 198 -5.58 -3.33 10.67
C LEU A 198 -7.02 -2.89 10.98
N ALA A 199 -7.23 -1.61 11.29
CA ALA A 199 -8.57 -1.03 11.44
C ALA A 199 -9.36 -1.08 10.13
N VAL A 200 -8.71 -0.83 8.98
CA VAL A 200 -9.32 -1.03 7.66
C VAL A 200 -9.67 -2.50 7.41
N ALA A 201 -8.75 -3.42 7.70
CA ALA A 201 -8.96 -4.86 7.56
C ALA A 201 -10.18 -5.36 8.35
N ARG A 202 -10.43 -4.75 9.51
CA ARG A 202 -11.52 -5.11 10.42
C ARG A 202 -12.81 -4.33 10.17
N GLY A 203 -12.82 -3.42 9.18
CA GLY A 203 -13.97 -2.58 8.86
C GLY A 203 -14.28 -1.48 9.88
N GLU A 204 -13.37 -1.21 10.81
CA GLU A 204 -13.50 -0.12 11.78
C GLU A 204 -13.28 1.24 11.13
N LEU A 205 -12.36 1.31 10.16
CA LEU A 205 -11.96 2.55 9.50
C LEU A 205 -12.08 2.39 7.99
N SER A 206 -12.56 3.42 7.29
CA SER A 206 -12.50 3.44 5.83
C SER A 206 -11.06 3.65 5.35
N PRO A 207 -10.69 3.16 4.15
CA PRO A 207 -9.38 3.46 3.56
C PRO A 207 -9.11 4.96 3.46
N GLU A 208 -10.12 5.76 3.14
CA GLU A 208 -10.01 7.21 3.03
C GLU A 208 -9.67 7.84 4.39
N ALA A 209 -10.40 7.46 5.44
CA ALA A 209 -10.13 7.97 6.80
C ALA A 209 -8.78 7.50 7.33
N ALA A 210 -8.34 6.28 7.00
CA ALA A 210 -7.01 5.78 7.34
C ALA A 210 -5.91 6.60 6.65
N TRP A 211 -6.09 6.94 5.37
CA TRP A 211 -5.17 7.79 4.64
C TRP A 211 -5.09 9.20 5.24
N GLU A 212 -6.22 9.80 5.59
CA GLU A 212 -6.28 11.10 6.27
C GLU A 212 -5.57 11.05 7.63
N ALA A 213 -5.87 10.04 8.46
CA ALA A 213 -5.23 9.86 9.76
C ALA A 213 -3.71 9.73 9.65
N ALA A 214 -3.21 8.99 8.66
CA ALA A 214 -1.77 8.80 8.46
C ALA A 214 -1.03 10.09 8.04
N HIS A 215 -1.73 11.06 7.46
CA HIS A 215 -1.13 12.26 6.88
C HIS A 215 -1.52 13.56 7.60
N VAL A 216 -2.12 13.48 8.80
CA VAL A 216 -2.51 14.64 9.63
C VAL A 216 -1.38 15.67 9.75
N ASP A 217 -0.16 15.21 10.04
CA ASP A 217 0.99 16.09 10.23
C ASP A 217 1.42 16.76 8.91
N GLU A 218 1.46 16.00 7.82
CA GLU A 218 1.81 16.50 6.48
C GLU A 218 0.76 17.51 6.00
N ASP A 219 -0.52 17.21 6.18
CA ASP A 219 -1.65 18.08 5.82
C ASP A 219 -1.65 19.39 6.62
N TRP A 220 -1.33 19.31 7.91
CA TRP A 220 -1.15 20.50 8.74
C TRP A 220 -0.02 21.39 8.19
N GLN A 221 1.15 20.81 7.89
CA GLN A 221 2.31 21.56 7.37
C GLN A 221 2.02 22.18 6.00
N ILE A 222 1.37 21.43 5.10
CA ILE A 222 0.90 21.93 3.80
C ILE A 222 -0.06 23.11 4.00
N GLY A 223 -0.97 23.02 4.97
CA GLY A 223 -1.90 24.11 5.27
C GLY A 223 -1.20 25.39 5.74
N GLN A 224 -0.06 25.28 6.40
CA GLN A 224 0.72 26.45 6.87
C GLN A 224 1.63 27.05 5.79
N TRP A 225 2.24 26.21 4.96
CA TRP A 225 3.35 26.62 4.09
C TRP A 225 3.15 26.34 2.59
N GLY A 226 2.02 25.76 2.22
CA GLY A 226 1.71 25.35 0.86
C GLY A 226 2.39 24.03 0.47
N GLU A 227 1.94 23.45 -0.63
CA GLU A 227 2.45 22.18 -1.17
C GLU A 227 3.17 22.42 -2.51
N ASP A 228 4.36 21.84 -2.66
CA ASP A 228 5.08 21.83 -3.93
C ASP A 228 4.55 20.72 -4.88
N ALA A 229 4.67 20.95 -6.20
CA ALA A 229 4.18 20.05 -7.23
C ALA A 229 4.82 18.65 -7.18
N GLU A 230 6.11 18.55 -6.81
CA GLU A 230 6.78 17.26 -6.72
C GLU A 230 6.26 16.44 -5.52
N ALA A 231 6.04 17.10 -4.37
CA ALA A 231 5.46 16.49 -3.18
C ALA A 231 4.04 15.96 -3.46
N ARG A 232 3.21 16.77 -4.13
CA ARG A 232 1.86 16.37 -4.56
C ARG A 232 1.88 15.11 -5.42
N GLN A 233 2.75 15.06 -6.42
CA GLN A 233 2.81 13.91 -7.33
C GLN A 233 3.25 12.64 -6.61
N ARG A 234 4.24 12.73 -5.70
CA ARG A 234 4.66 11.59 -4.87
C ARG A 234 3.52 11.11 -3.97
N ARG A 235 2.78 12.04 -3.37
CA ARG A 235 1.63 11.71 -2.51
C ARG A 235 0.52 11.03 -3.29
N GLN A 236 0.20 11.48 -4.51
CA GLN A 236 -0.79 10.83 -5.38
C GLN A 236 -0.38 9.39 -5.73
N ASN A 237 0.90 9.16 -6.05
CA ASN A 237 1.40 7.82 -6.35
C ASN A 237 1.28 6.89 -5.13
N ARG A 238 1.69 7.38 -3.95
CA ARG A 238 1.53 6.63 -2.68
C ARG A 238 0.06 6.36 -2.36
N LYS A 239 -0.82 7.32 -2.62
CA LYS A 239 -2.26 7.16 -2.38
C LYS A 239 -2.86 6.08 -3.26
N ARG A 240 -2.53 6.04 -4.56
CA ARG A 240 -2.98 4.97 -5.45
C ARG A 240 -2.50 3.60 -4.97
N ASP A 241 -1.24 3.49 -4.58
CA ASP A 241 -0.68 2.22 -4.10
C ASP A 241 -1.37 1.79 -2.78
N PHE A 242 -1.70 2.74 -1.90
CA PHE A 242 -2.49 2.50 -0.69
C PHE A 242 -3.93 2.06 -0.99
N GLU A 243 -4.62 2.74 -1.90
CA GLU A 243 -5.99 2.41 -2.33
C GLU A 243 -6.07 1.02 -2.97
N ALA A 244 -5.07 0.67 -3.79
CA ALA A 244 -4.98 -0.66 -4.38
C ALA A 244 -4.73 -1.74 -3.31
N ALA A 245 -3.86 -1.47 -2.33
CA ALA A 245 -3.65 -2.38 -1.20
C ALA A 245 -4.92 -2.54 -0.36
N ALA A 246 -5.61 -1.45 -0.03
CA ALA A 246 -6.89 -1.52 0.69
C ALA A 246 -7.94 -2.31 -0.09
N ARG A 247 -8.00 -2.14 -1.41
CA ARG A 247 -8.89 -2.91 -2.28
C ARG A 247 -8.53 -4.40 -2.30
N MET A 248 -7.24 -4.76 -2.37
CA MET A 248 -6.81 -6.16 -2.28
C MET A 248 -7.20 -6.75 -0.92
N LEU A 249 -6.94 -6.02 0.17
CA LEU A 249 -7.26 -6.45 1.53
C LEU A 249 -8.75 -6.73 1.70
N ALA A 250 -9.62 -5.89 1.13
CA ALA A 250 -11.08 -6.08 1.18
C ALA A 250 -11.57 -7.25 0.31
N LEU A 251 -10.78 -7.67 -0.68
CA LEU A 251 -11.11 -8.74 -1.63
C LEU A 251 -10.39 -10.06 -1.30
N SER A 252 -9.53 -10.11 -0.28
CA SER A 252 -8.67 -11.28 0.04
C SER A 252 -9.26 -12.19 1.11
#